data_AF-A0A1W2F0J0-F1
#
_entry.id   AF-A0A1W2F0J0-F1
#
_cell.length_a   1.000
_cell.length_b   1.000
_cell.length_c   1.000
_cell.angle_alpha   90.00
_cell.angle_beta   90.00
_cell.angle_gamma   90.00
#
_symmetry.space_group_name_H-M   'P 1'
#
loop_
_entity.id
_entity.type
_entity.pdbx_description
1 polymer ?
#
loop_
_entity_poly.entity_id
_entity_poly.type
_entity_poly.pdbx_seq_one_letter_code
_entity_poly.pdbx_strand_id
1 'polypeptide(L)'
;MKLKSYLYIIAIFLTSGLFTSCKYDMAIANPDDYVKIYMSQAAESPASRTFIMADTLNTIIFGASYGGPADLEEDVQVSFKASPELVAGYNQANETSYAVLPADSYTFEGTAGIIKKGQISTAPLKIKIKTKGVLQQFKQYLLPVSIAEVSGNKPVNEALKTTFFRVEAQREGMSFKVLSVGKGGTALDMNAVANIVNAQGPDIVLVREMDIKTTRSNGMDQAEVLAGLIGMPNYVFAPSIAAYQGGQYGATVFSKYPIVKQETFILPTGNTNVEKGPLAVVELQVNDSQKIIFAGTHLNATVAVRDVQLAELIRITENYKDKPMILAGNFNDRPVNGPLYLTMAGKNWEYPCTTCPANTPIATPVNYSDFIMYRTSQDFKILGYTVGTASTSAHLPVITQFTLYK
;
A
#
# COMPACT_ATOMS: atom_id res chain seq x y z
N MET A 1 56.19 -49.69 34.62
CA MET A 1 56.08 -48.46 33.80
C MET A 1 54.96 -47.62 34.42
N LYS A 2 55.23 -46.70 35.38
CA LYS A 2 55.23 -45.22 35.22
C LYS A 2 54.03 -44.76 34.35
N LEU A 3 53.00 -44.02 34.81
CA LEU A 3 52.88 -42.76 35.58
C LEU A 3 51.39 -42.66 36.11
N LYS A 4 51.07 -42.42 37.40
CA LYS A 4 50.74 -41.13 38.10
C LYS A 4 49.68 -40.25 37.37
N SER A 5 48.63 -39.65 37.95
CA SER A 5 48.30 -39.18 39.32
C SER A 5 46.76 -38.96 39.45
N TYR A 6 46.05 -39.25 40.57
CA TYR A 6 45.87 -38.44 41.81
C TYR A 6 45.29 -37.02 41.55
N LEU A 7 44.32 -36.42 42.28
CA LEU A 7 43.46 -36.80 43.41
C LEU A 7 42.53 -35.59 43.75
N TYR A 8 41.51 -35.85 44.57
CA TYR A 8 40.87 -34.98 45.58
C TYR A 8 39.59 -34.15 45.33
N ILE A 9 38.61 -34.53 46.16
CA ILE A 9 37.43 -33.87 46.72
C ILE A 9 37.85 -32.79 47.71
N ILE A 10 37.25 -31.58 47.68
CA ILE A 10 36.92 -30.75 48.87
C ILE A 10 35.67 -29.88 48.56
N ALA A 11 34.70 -29.92 49.47
CA ALA A 11 33.49 -29.11 49.50
C ALA A 11 33.77 -27.64 49.91
N ILE A 12 33.09 -26.67 49.28
CA ILE A 12 33.11 -25.27 49.74
C ILE A 12 31.69 -24.66 49.72
N PHE A 13 31.41 -24.03 50.86
CA PHE A 13 30.22 -23.35 51.33
C PHE A 13 29.84 -22.09 50.54
N LEU A 14 28.55 -21.75 50.63
CA LEU A 14 27.94 -20.46 50.28
C LEU A 14 28.79 -19.26 50.76
N THR A 15 29.16 -18.38 49.84
CA THR A 15 29.44 -16.97 50.14
C THR A 15 28.63 -16.09 49.19
N SER A 16 27.63 -15.45 49.76
CA SER A 16 26.84 -14.35 49.22
C SER A 16 27.75 -13.18 48.79
N GLY A 17 27.99 -13.06 47.48
CA GLY A 17 28.60 -11.88 46.88
C GLY A 17 27.56 -10.79 46.74
N LEU A 18 27.70 -9.73 47.55
CA LEU A 18 27.07 -8.43 47.33
C LEU A 18 27.50 -7.93 45.94
N PHE A 19 26.61 -8.00 44.96
CA PHE A 19 26.73 -7.19 43.75
C PHE A 19 26.36 -5.75 44.10
N THR A 20 27.32 -5.01 44.65
CA THR A 20 27.27 -3.55 44.59
C THR A 20 27.35 -3.16 43.12
N SER A 21 26.21 -2.74 42.56
CA SER A 21 26.14 -1.99 41.31
C SER A 21 27.25 -0.93 41.31
N CYS A 22 28.22 -1.07 40.41
CA CYS A 22 29.19 -0.02 40.15
C CYS A 22 28.43 1.24 39.71
N LYS A 23 28.24 2.20 40.62
CA LYS A 23 28.06 3.60 40.22
C LYS A 23 29.33 3.97 39.46
N TYR A 24 29.23 4.17 38.15
CA TYR A 24 30.28 4.75 37.34
C TYR A 24 30.52 6.17 37.87
N ASP A 25 31.52 6.33 38.73
CA ASP A 25 31.98 7.64 39.18
C ASP A 25 33.08 8.11 38.22
N MET A 26 32.66 8.50 37.01
CA MET A 26 33.49 9.39 36.21
C MET A 26 33.22 10.78 36.75
N ALA A 27 34.21 11.38 37.39
CA ALA A 27 34.19 12.79 37.78
C ALA A 27 34.13 13.65 36.50
N ILE A 28 32.93 13.75 35.91
CA ILE A 28 32.60 14.71 34.86
C ILE A 28 32.65 16.05 35.55
N ALA A 29 33.59 16.91 35.16
CA ALA A 29 33.62 18.28 35.62
C ALA A 29 32.30 18.96 35.24
N ASN A 30 31.60 19.53 36.23
CA ASN A 30 30.30 20.16 36.12
C ASN A 30 29.24 19.28 35.40
N PRO A 31 28.78 18.19 36.03
CA PRO A 31 27.74 17.32 35.44
C PRO A 31 26.45 18.10 35.11
N ASP A 32 26.17 19.17 35.86
CA ASP A 32 25.05 20.09 35.67
C ASP A 32 25.10 20.85 34.33
N ASP A 33 26.28 21.06 33.74
CA ASP A 33 26.42 21.75 32.45
C ASP A 33 25.89 20.89 31.28
N TYR A 34 25.79 19.59 31.49
CA TYR A 34 25.27 18.61 30.53
C TYR A 34 23.78 18.30 30.74
N VAL A 35 23.20 18.81 31.82
CA VAL A 35 21.77 18.65 32.13
C VAL A 35 20.95 19.49 31.17
N LYS A 36 20.14 18.83 30.33
CA LYS A 36 19.23 19.53 29.43
C LYS A 36 17.86 18.87 29.40
N ILE A 37 16.83 19.68 29.55
CA ILE A 37 15.46 19.30 29.24
C ILE A 37 15.24 19.43 27.74
N TYR A 38 14.60 18.44 27.13
CA TYR A 38 14.32 18.42 25.69
C TYR A 38 13.05 17.63 25.38
N MET A 39 12.51 17.82 24.18
CA MET A 39 11.42 16.98 23.68
C MET A 39 12.02 15.82 22.89
N SER A 40 11.83 14.59 23.35
CA SER A 40 12.39 13.40 22.68
C SER A 40 11.89 13.25 21.25
N GLN A 41 10.63 13.61 20.99
CA GLN A 41 10.05 13.58 19.65
C GLN A 41 10.69 14.60 18.69
N ALA A 42 11.40 15.63 19.19
CA ALA A 42 12.11 16.59 18.33
C ALA A 42 13.31 15.97 17.59
N ALA A 43 13.80 14.80 18.03
CA ALA A 43 14.82 14.04 17.30
C ALA A 43 14.28 13.50 15.96
N GLU A 44 12.97 13.31 15.83
CA GLU A 44 12.28 13.04 14.57
C GLU A 44 11.83 14.37 13.96
N SER A 45 12.59 14.94 13.02
CA SER A 45 12.25 16.25 12.42
C SER A 45 11.98 16.13 10.90
N PRO A 46 10.72 16.25 10.44
CA PRO A 46 9.51 16.38 11.25
C PRO A 46 8.99 15.03 11.75
N ALA A 47 8.37 15.03 12.92
CA ALA A 47 7.74 13.87 13.52
C ALA A 47 6.44 13.59 12.75
N SER A 48 6.48 12.65 11.82
CA SER A 48 5.41 12.43 10.86
C SER A 48 4.25 11.62 11.45
N ARG A 49 3.02 12.11 11.26
CA ARG A 49 1.77 11.49 11.73
C ARG A 49 0.74 11.53 10.61
N THR A 50 0.31 10.36 10.15
CA THR A 50 -0.75 10.21 9.16
C THR A 50 -2.00 9.67 9.83
N PHE A 51 -3.13 10.35 9.65
CA PHE A 51 -4.41 9.97 10.23
C PHE A 51 -5.44 9.64 9.18
N ILE A 52 -6.37 8.75 9.54
CA ILE A 52 -7.56 8.50 8.76
C ILE A 52 -8.59 9.58 9.08
N MET A 53 -9.18 10.16 8.03
CA MET A 53 -10.26 11.13 8.13
C MET A 53 -11.51 10.46 8.70
N ALA A 54 -11.71 10.61 10.01
CA ALA A 54 -12.87 10.11 10.73
C ALA A 54 -13.44 11.20 11.65
N ASP A 55 -14.66 10.97 12.15
CA ASP A 55 -15.28 11.81 13.19
C ASP A 55 -14.64 11.57 14.58
N THR A 56 -13.89 10.48 14.75
CA THR A 56 -13.14 10.18 15.97
C THR A 56 -11.86 11.01 16.08
N LEU A 57 -11.57 11.52 17.28
CA LEU A 57 -10.35 12.27 17.55
C LEU A 57 -9.13 11.35 17.57
N ASN A 58 -8.11 11.70 16.79
CA ASN A 58 -6.80 11.05 16.81
C ASN A 58 -5.95 11.59 17.96
N THR A 59 -4.90 10.88 18.37
CA THR A 59 -4.04 11.32 19.48
C THR A 59 -2.57 11.38 19.06
N ILE A 60 -1.92 12.52 19.28
CA ILE A 60 -0.47 12.66 19.26
C ILE A 60 0.02 12.67 20.70
N ILE A 61 1.07 11.89 20.99
CA ILE A 61 1.74 11.90 22.30
C ILE A 61 2.97 12.79 22.22
N PHE A 62 3.17 13.60 23.26
CA PHE A 62 4.34 14.43 23.45
C PHE A 62 4.75 14.47 24.93
N GLY A 63 5.92 15.01 25.21
CA GLY A 63 6.42 15.19 26.57
C GLY A 63 7.83 15.74 26.57
N ALA A 64 8.41 15.86 27.76
CA ALA A 64 9.80 16.26 27.93
C ALA A 64 10.60 15.13 28.57
N SER A 65 11.88 15.11 28.23
CA SER A 65 12.89 14.21 28.76
C SER A 65 14.00 15.02 29.41
N TYR A 66 14.59 14.42 30.43
CA TYR A 66 15.78 14.89 31.10
C TYR A 66 16.98 14.11 30.56
N GLY A 67 18.01 14.81 30.09
CA GLY A 67 19.27 14.22 29.67
C GLY A 67 20.42 14.79 30.48
N GLY A 68 21.34 13.94 30.92
CA GLY A 68 22.49 14.33 31.71
C GLY A 68 23.07 13.12 32.48
N PRO A 69 24.29 13.22 33.00
CA PRO A 69 24.95 12.15 33.75
C PRO A 69 24.47 12.05 35.22
N ALA A 70 23.84 13.11 35.76
CA ALA A 70 23.38 13.16 37.15
C ALA A 70 21.89 12.80 37.26
N ASP A 71 21.50 12.13 38.35
CA ASP A 71 20.10 11.83 38.63
C ASP A 71 19.31 13.11 38.99
N LEU A 72 18.04 13.14 38.61
CA LEU A 72 17.14 14.25 38.96
C LEU A 72 16.80 14.20 40.45
N GLU A 73 17.26 15.19 41.22
CA GLU A 73 17.10 15.22 42.69
C GLU A 73 15.77 15.81 43.19
N GLU A 74 15.06 16.53 42.33
CA GLU A 74 13.80 17.24 42.57
C GLU A 74 12.82 17.08 41.39
N ASP A 75 11.52 17.29 41.62
CA ASP A 75 10.54 17.27 40.54
C ASP A 75 10.71 18.49 39.62
N VAL A 76 10.71 18.29 38.30
CA VAL A 76 10.79 19.36 37.31
C VAL A 76 9.47 19.48 36.56
N GLN A 77 8.80 20.62 36.72
CA GLN A 77 7.62 20.99 35.95
C GLN A 77 8.06 21.56 34.60
N VAL A 78 7.44 21.08 33.53
CA VAL A 78 7.67 21.53 32.16
C VAL A 78 6.33 21.90 31.54
N SER A 79 6.21 23.12 31.05
CA SER A 79 5.04 23.59 30.31
C SER A 79 5.31 23.64 28.81
N PHE A 80 4.27 23.49 28.01
CA PHE A 80 4.33 23.38 26.56
C PHE A 80 3.32 24.31 25.90
N LYS A 81 3.65 24.75 24.69
CA LYS A 81 2.75 25.55 23.85
C LYS A 81 2.83 25.11 22.39
N ALA A 82 1.74 25.31 21.65
CA ALA A 82 1.81 25.33 20.19
C ALA A 82 2.50 26.63 19.74
N SER A 83 3.39 26.53 18.75
CA SER A 83 4.18 27.66 18.24
C SER A 83 4.01 27.77 16.70
N PRO A 84 2.79 28.01 16.19
CA PRO A 84 2.49 28.04 14.75
C PRO A 84 3.33 29.05 13.96
N GLU A 85 3.83 30.10 14.61
CA GLU A 85 4.75 31.10 14.04
C GLU A 85 6.07 30.50 13.53
N LEU A 86 6.48 29.32 14.04
CA LEU A 86 7.73 28.66 13.64
C LEU A 86 7.64 27.93 12.28
N VAL A 87 6.44 27.76 11.72
CA VAL A 87 6.25 27.00 10.47
C VAL A 87 6.95 27.67 9.29
N ALA A 88 6.90 29.00 9.18
CA ALA A 88 7.55 29.72 8.07
C ALA A 88 9.07 29.54 8.09
N GLY A 89 9.69 29.66 9.27
CA GLY A 89 11.14 29.44 9.43
C GLY A 89 11.54 27.99 9.16
N TYR A 90 10.73 27.02 9.61
CA TYR A 90 10.95 25.61 9.32
C TYR A 90 10.93 25.33 7.80
N ASN A 91 9.90 25.85 7.10
CA ASN A 91 9.77 25.68 5.66
C ASN A 91 10.97 26.26 4.90
N GLN A 92 11.43 27.45 5.29
CA GLN A 92 12.61 28.08 4.69
C GLN A 92 13.89 27.27 4.91
N ALA A 93 14.12 26.80 6.14
CA ALA A 93 15.33 26.06 6.49
C ALA A 93 15.41 24.66 5.86
N ASN A 94 14.27 24.06 5.51
CA ASN A 94 14.18 22.68 5.03
C ASN A 94 13.69 22.55 3.58
N GLU A 95 13.53 23.66 2.85
CA GLU A 95 13.01 23.68 1.47
C GLU A 95 11.64 22.98 1.33
N THR A 96 10.76 23.20 2.31
CA THR A 96 9.41 22.60 2.35
C THR A 96 8.31 23.65 2.25
N SER A 97 7.07 23.19 2.07
CA SER A 97 5.89 24.05 1.86
C SER A 97 4.69 23.63 2.71
N TYR A 98 4.96 23.20 3.95
CA TYR A 98 3.91 22.75 4.87
C TYR A 98 2.97 23.88 5.27
N ALA A 99 1.67 23.60 5.35
CA ALA A 99 0.69 24.54 5.88
C ALA A 99 0.70 24.55 7.41
N VAL A 100 0.33 25.66 8.05
CA VAL A 100 0.10 25.66 9.51
C VAL A 100 -1.11 24.79 9.83
N LEU A 101 -0.99 23.90 10.81
CA LEU A 101 -2.12 23.08 11.25
C LEU A 101 -3.24 24.00 11.81
N PRO A 102 -4.49 23.94 11.30
CA PRO A 102 -5.57 24.81 11.74
C PRO A 102 -5.84 24.71 13.25
N ALA A 103 -6.07 25.84 13.91
CA ALA A 103 -6.22 25.89 15.38
C ALA A 103 -7.46 25.12 15.89
N ASP A 104 -8.51 25.00 15.08
CA ASP A 104 -9.73 24.24 15.35
C ASP A 104 -9.58 22.73 15.10
N SER A 105 -8.44 22.29 14.56
CA SER A 105 -8.14 20.89 14.30
C SER A 105 -7.43 20.19 15.46
N TYR A 106 -7.04 20.88 16.53
CA TYR A 106 -6.36 20.25 17.66
C TYR A 106 -6.72 20.81 19.03
N THR A 107 -6.54 19.99 20.06
CA THR A 107 -6.77 20.38 21.47
C THR A 107 -5.80 19.64 22.38
N PHE A 108 -5.14 20.35 23.29
CA PHE A 108 -4.30 19.74 24.31
C PHE A 108 -5.17 19.19 25.44
N GLU A 109 -4.99 17.92 25.82
CA GLU A 109 -5.60 17.39 27.07
C GLU A 109 -4.84 17.89 28.31
N GLY A 110 -3.60 18.32 28.15
CA GLY A 110 -2.78 18.96 29.16
C GLY A 110 -1.58 19.65 28.52
N THR A 111 -1.16 20.79 29.07
CA THR A 111 -0.04 21.62 28.58
C THR A 111 1.12 21.67 29.57
N ALA A 112 1.10 20.87 30.63
CA ALA A 112 2.17 20.77 31.59
C ALA A 112 2.39 19.32 32.02
N GLY A 113 3.64 18.93 32.18
CA GLY A 113 4.07 17.62 32.64
C GLY A 113 5.11 17.75 33.75
N ILE A 114 5.24 16.69 34.57
CA ILE A 114 6.23 16.63 35.65
C ILE A 114 7.18 15.49 35.36
N ILE A 115 8.47 15.81 35.29
CA ILE A 115 9.54 14.80 35.38
C ILE A 115 9.76 14.60 36.88
N LYS A 116 9.26 13.48 37.39
CA LYS A 116 9.39 13.18 38.83
C LYS A 116 10.85 12.91 39.18
N LYS A 117 11.22 13.19 40.43
CA LYS A 117 12.50 12.79 41.02
C LYS A 117 12.84 11.33 40.66
N GLY A 118 14.06 11.10 40.18
CA GLY A 118 14.55 9.79 39.74
C GLY A 118 13.91 9.23 38.46
N GLN A 119 13.10 10.01 37.75
CA GLN A 119 12.60 9.67 36.41
C GLN A 119 13.31 10.54 35.36
N ILE A 120 13.31 10.05 34.11
CA ILE A 120 13.97 10.73 32.99
C ILE A 120 12.98 11.35 31.99
N SER A 121 11.67 11.23 32.23
CA SER A 121 10.64 11.78 31.36
C SER A 121 9.35 12.12 32.09
N THR A 122 8.56 12.99 31.47
CA THR A 122 7.18 13.24 31.90
C THR A 122 6.29 12.03 31.59
N ALA A 123 5.16 11.92 32.29
CA ALA A 123 4.05 11.09 31.79
C ALA A 123 3.63 11.56 30.37
N PRO A 124 3.09 10.67 29.51
CA PRO A 124 2.73 11.02 28.14
C PRO A 124 1.57 12.02 28.13
N LEU A 125 1.82 13.21 27.61
CA LEU A 125 0.80 14.22 27.34
C LEU A 125 0.19 13.98 25.96
N LYS A 126 -1.04 14.43 25.77
CA LYS A 126 -1.86 14.11 24.60
C LYS A 126 -2.39 15.35 23.92
N ILE A 127 -2.28 15.37 22.60
CA ILE A 127 -2.94 16.34 21.71
C ILE A 127 -4.00 15.55 20.94
N LYS A 128 -5.26 15.95 21.07
CA LYS A 128 -6.35 15.43 20.26
C LYS A 128 -6.36 16.14 18.92
N ILE A 129 -6.47 15.38 17.84
CA ILE A 129 -6.50 15.89 16.46
C ILE A 129 -7.85 15.54 15.83
N LYS A 130 -8.57 16.56 15.39
CA LYS A 130 -9.79 16.49 14.60
C LYS A 130 -9.44 16.57 13.12
N THR A 131 -9.74 15.51 12.37
CA THR A 131 -9.39 15.41 10.95
C THR A 131 -10.56 15.80 10.05
N LYS A 132 -11.72 15.14 10.19
CA LYS A 132 -12.83 15.28 9.26
C LYS A 132 -13.48 16.65 9.40
N GLY A 133 -13.75 17.27 8.25
CA GLY A 133 -14.37 18.60 8.16
C GLY A 133 -13.43 19.78 8.43
N VAL A 134 -12.14 19.54 8.74
CA VAL A 134 -11.16 20.61 9.03
C VAL A 134 -9.90 20.45 8.18
N LEU A 135 -9.32 19.25 8.11
CA LEU A 135 -8.12 18.99 7.34
C LEU A 135 -8.44 18.63 5.89
N GLN A 136 -7.63 19.10 4.96
CA GLN A 136 -7.72 18.76 3.54
C GLN A 136 -6.98 17.45 3.25
N GLN A 137 -7.52 16.66 2.33
CA GLN A 137 -6.97 15.34 1.99
C GLN A 137 -5.58 15.46 1.37
N PHE A 138 -4.63 14.66 1.85
CA PHE A 138 -3.20 14.66 1.46
C PHE A 138 -2.47 15.98 1.66
N LYS A 139 -3.11 17.00 2.23
CA LYS A 139 -2.44 18.25 2.56
C LYS A 139 -1.60 18.03 3.81
N GLN A 140 -0.34 18.41 3.71
CA GLN A 140 0.63 18.28 4.79
C GLN A 140 0.64 19.55 5.63
N TYR A 141 0.35 19.37 6.91
CA TYR A 141 0.33 20.44 7.90
C TYR A 141 1.48 20.26 8.89
N LEU A 142 1.89 21.35 9.51
CA LEU A 142 2.89 21.35 10.56
C LEU A 142 2.30 21.91 11.85
N LEU A 143 2.50 21.19 12.96
CA LEU A 143 2.20 21.63 14.32
C LEU A 143 3.52 21.65 15.12
N PRO A 144 4.17 22.81 15.25
CA PRO A 144 5.27 22.98 16.20
C PRO A 144 4.72 22.99 17.62
N VAL A 145 5.27 22.13 18.49
CA VAL A 145 5.04 22.16 19.94
C VAL A 145 6.37 22.40 20.61
N SER A 146 6.45 23.44 21.42
CA SER A 146 7.68 23.87 22.08
C SER A 146 7.55 23.77 23.59
N ILE A 147 8.67 23.50 24.26
CA ILE A 147 8.81 23.77 25.69
C ILE A 147 8.67 25.29 25.89
N ALA A 148 7.72 25.68 26.73
CA ALA A 148 7.45 27.08 27.07
C ALA A 148 8.25 27.49 28.32
N GLU A 149 8.11 26.75 29.42
CA GLU A 149 8.78 27.03 30.68
C GLU A 149 9.24 25.73 31.35
N VAL A 150 10.30 25.85 32.15
CA VAL A 150 10.87 24.75 32.96
C VAL A 150 11.15 25.29 34.36
N SER A 151 10.67 24.59 35.39
CA SER A 151 10.92 24.99 36.78
C SER A 151 12.37 24.73 37.20
N GLY A 152 12.85 25.44 38.24
CA GLY A 152 14.17 25.19 38.84
C GLY A 152 15.36 25.61 37.98
N ASN A 153 15.15 26.51 37.01
CA ASN A 153 16.18 27.06 36.11
C ASN A 153 17.02 25.99 35.39
N LYS A 154 16.47 24.78 35.15
CA LYS A 154 17.19 23.74 34.42
C LYS A 154 17.38 24.15 32.95
N PRO A 155 18.56 23.92 32.35
CA PRO A 155 18.81 24.29 30.95
C PRO A 155 17.88 23.53 30.00
N VAL A 156 17.50 24.16 28.89
CA VAL A 156 16.78 23.51 27.78
C VAL A 156 17.73 23.29 26.61
N ASN A 157 17.65 22.13 25.96
CA ASN A 157 18.36 21.90 24.71
C ASN A 157 17.65 22.65 23.57
N GLU A 158 18.17 23.81 23.17
CA GLU A 158 17.54 24.65 22.14
C GLU A 158 17.34 23.92 20.80
N ALA A 159 18.23 22.99 20.43
CA ALA A 159 18.09 22.19 19.20
C ALA A 159 16.92 21.19 19.26
N LEU A 160 16.52 20.76 20.45
CA LEU A 160 15.46 19.77 20.69
C LEU A 160 14.30 20.35 21.53
N LYS A 161 14.20 21.67 21.58
CA LYS A 161 13.18 22.41 22.34
C LYS A 161 11.80 22.33 21.73
N THR A 162 11.75 22.16 20.40
CA THR A 162 10.51 22.16 19.62
C THR A 162 10.41 20.87 18.83
N THR A 163 9.31 20.16 18.98
CA THR A 163 8.93 19.07 18.07
C THR A 163 8.06 19.63 16.96
N PHE A 164 8.46 19.40 15.71
CA PHE A 164 7.66 19.73 14.53
C PHE A 164 6.86 18.51 14.09
N PHE A 165 5.60 18.41 14.50
CA PHE A 165 4.74 17.32 14.03
C PHE A 165 4.23 17.61 12.63
N ARG A 166 4.59 16.77 11.65
CA ARG A 166 3.98 16.80 10.31
C ARG A 166 2.71 15.97 10.34
N VAL A 167 1.56 16.62 10.26
CA VAL A 167 0.24 16.00 10.28
C VAL A 167 -0.33 15.94 8.87
N GLU A 168 -0.72 14.75 8.44
CA GLU A 168 -1.43 14.52 7.18
C GLU A 168 -2.70 13.72 7.47
N ALA A 169 -3.79 14.06 6.79
CA ALA A 169 -5.04 13.30 6.86
C ALA A 169 -5.39 12.72 5.48
N GLN A 170 -5.80 11.46 5.46
CA GLN A 170 -6.22 10.75 4.26
C GLN A 170 -7.52 9.99 4.50
N ARG A 171 -8.27 9.71 3.43
CA ARG A 171 -9.45 8.82 3.51
C ARG A 171 -9.01 7.43 3.95
N GLU A 172 -9.89 6.74 4.67
CA GLU A 172 -9.70 5.30 4.91
C GLU A 172 -9.71 4.60 3.56
N GLY A 173 -8.74 3.74 3.30
CA GLY A 173 -8.68 3.01 2.04
C GLY A 173 -8.01 1.67 2.19
N MET A 174 -8.42 0.74 1.35
CA MET A 174 -7.84 -0.59 1.27
C MET A 174 -6.98 -0.70 0.02
N SER A 175 -5.77 -1.23 0.17
CA SER A 175 -4.88 -1.46 -0.95
C SER A 175 -4.99 -2.88 -1.47
N PHE A 176 -4.98 -3.03 -2.79
CA PHE A 176 -5.03 -4.32 -3.46
C PHE A 176 -4.30 -4.27 -4.81
N LYS A 177 -3.93 -5.43 -5.31
CA LYS A 177 -3.15 -5.58 -6.54
C LYS A 177 -3.93 -6.35 -7.60
N VAL A 178 -3.97 -5.78 -8.80
CA VAL A 178 -4.58 -6.37 -9.99
C VAL A 178 -3.49 -6.84 -10.94
N LEU A 179 -3.67 -8.03 -11.52
CA LEU A 179 -2.77 -8.59 -12.52
C LEU A 179 -3.53 -8.97 -13.81
N SER A 180 -3.00 -8.55 -14.96
CA SER A 180 -3.36 -9.10 -16.29
C SER A 180 -2.21 -9.96 -16.80
N VAL A 181 -2.49 -11.21 -17.14
CA VAL A 181 -1.50 -12.14 -17.69
C VAL A 181 -2.09 -13.03 -18.78
N GLY A 182 -1.26 -13.45 -19.72
CA GLY A 182 -1.62 -14.46 -20.72
C GLY A 182 -0.99 -15.79 -20.31
N LYS A 183 -1.76 -16.89 -20.36
CA LYS A 183 -1.19 -18.21 -20.14
C LYS A 183 -0.21 -18.60 -21.25
N GLY A 184 -0.48 -18.17 -22.49
CA GLY A 184 0.11 -18.76 -23.69
C GLY A 184 -0.82 -19.85 -24.22
N GLY A 185 -1.30 -19.67 -25.45
CA GLY A 185 -2.30 -20.56 -26.07
C GLY A 185 -1.89 -22.03 -26.17
N THR A 186 -0.59 -22.34 -26.11
CA THR A 186 -0.05 -23.71 -26.13
C THR A 186 0.53 -24.17 -24.79
N ALA A 187 0.57 -23.31 -23.78
CA ALA A 187 1.10 -23.66 -22.47
C ALA A 187 0.12 -24.59 -21.72
N LEU A 188 0.63 -25.76 -21.33
CA LEU A 188 -0.12 -26.80 -20.60
C LEU A 188 0.34 -26.95 -19.14
N ASP A 189 1.55 -26.50 -18.81
CA ASP A 189 2.06 -26.56 -17.44
C ASP A 189 1.49 -25.42 -16.60
N MET A 190 0.46 -25.74 -15.81
CA MET A 190 -0.18 -24.76 -14.93
C MET A 190 0.66 -24.35 -13.73
N ASN A 191 1.69 -25.13 -13.35
CA ASN A 191 2.62 -24.72 -12.30
C ASN A 191 3.49 -23.55 -12.75
N ALA A 192 3.94 -23.56 -14.01
CA ALA A 192 4.69 -22.44 -14.58
C ALA A 192 3.87 -21.14 -14.56
N VAL A 193 2.59 -21.22 -14.94
CA VAL A 193 1.66 -20.07 -14.89
C VAL A 193 1.43 -19.62 -13.45
N ALA A 194 1.18 -20.56 -12.53
CA ALA A 194 0.98 -20.27 -11.11
C ALA A 194 2.21 -19.59 -10.49
N ASN A 195 3.43 -20.04 -10.83
CA ASN A 195 4.67 -19.43 -10.36
C ASN A 195 4.78 -17.96 -10.78
N ILE A 196 4.40 -17.63 -12.02
CA ILE A 196 4.37 -16.24 -12.51
C ILE A 196 3.35 -15.42 -11.71
N VAL A 197 2.13 -15.94 -11.54
CA VAL A 197 1.06 -15.24 -10.80
C VAL A 197 1.46 -15.04 -9.33
N ASN A 198 1.91 -16.09 -8.66
CA ASN A 198 2.28 -16.06 -7.24
C ASN A 198 3.48 -15.14 -6.98
N ALA A 199 4.45 -15.08 -7.89
CA ALA A 199 5.57 -14.15 -7.78
C ALA A 199 5.14 -12.67 -7.77
N GLN A 200 3.99 -12.34 -8.37
CA GLN A 200 3.45 -10.98 -8.34
C GLN A 200 2.58 -10.71 -7.12
N GLY A 201 2.11 -11.73 -6.40
CA GLY A 201 1.21 -11.62 -5.25
C GLY A 201 -0.05 -10.75 -5.48
N PRO A 202 -0.85 -11.00 -6.54
CA PRO A 202 -2.07 -10.24 -6.81
C PRO A 202 -3.23 -10.63 -5.88
N ASP A 203 -4.28 -9.81 -5.87
CA ASP A 203 -5.55 -10.05 -5.19
C ASP A 203 -6.69 -10.33 -6.18
N ILE A 204 -6.57 -9.80 -7.40
CA ILE A 204 -7.47 -10.04 -8.52
C ILE A 204 -6.62 -10.30 -9.78
N VAL A 205 -6.95 -11.34 -10.54
CA VAL A 205 -6.17 -11.77 -11.70
C VAL A 205 -7.09 -12.01 -12.89
N LEU A 206 -6.70 -11.50 -14.05
CA LEU A 206 -7.17 -11.98 -15.34
C LEU A 206 -6.10 -12.88 -15.95
N VAL A 207 -6.48 -14.12 -16.29
CA VAL A 207 -5.65 -15.04 -17.08
C VAL A 207 -6.35 -15.33 -18.39
N ARG A 208 -5.71 -14.94 -19.49
CA ARG A 208 -6.22 -15.15 -20.85
C ARG A 208 -5.72 -16.48 -21.42
N GLU A 209 -6.38 -16.95 -22.48
CA GLU A 209 -5.98 -18.11 -23.28
C GLU A 209 -6.13 -19.46 -22.56
N MET A 210 -7.16 -19.58 -21.73
CA MET A 210 -7.44 -20.75 -20.89
C MET A 210 -8.25 -21.81 -21.62
N ASP A 211 -7.88 -23.07 -21.44
CA ASP A 211 -8.61 -24.24 -21.93
C ASP A 211 -9.45 -24.88 -20.82
N ILE A 212 -10.72 -25.15 -21.11
CA ILE A 212 -11.62 -25.92 -20.26
C ILE A 212 -11.94 -27.23 -20.95
N LYS A 213 -11.36 -28.33 -20.47
CA LYS A 213 -11.64 -29.72 -20.90
C LYS A 213 -11.43 -29.96 -22.39
N THR A 214 -10.49 -29.25 -23.01
CA THR A 214 -10.15 -29.45 -24.44
C THR A 214 -9.26 -30.66 -24.62
N THR A 215 -9.27 -31.30 -25.79
CA THR A 215 -8.40 -32.45 -26.04
C THR A 215 -6.92 -32.10 -25.98
N ARG A 216 -6.51 -30.89 -26.43
CA ARG A 216 -5.11 -30.44 -26.33
C ARG A 216 -4.64 -30.22 -24.89
N SER A 217 -5.56 -29.95 -23.96
CA SER A 217 -5.26 -29.90 -22.52
C SER A 217 -5.40 -31.25 -21.83
N ASN A 218 -5.54 -32.35 -22.58
CA ASN A 218 -5.82 -33.69 -22.07
C ASN A 218 -7.06 -33.73 -21.16
N GLY A 219 -8.08 -32.93 -21.47
CA GLY A 219 -9.32 -32.85 -20.69
C GLY A 219 -9.20 -32.05 -19.39
N MET A 220 -8.10 -31.34 -19.16
CA MET A 220 -7.89 -30.51 -17.97
C MET A 220 -8.83 -29.30 -17.96
N ASP A 221 -9.48 -29.06 -16.81
CA ASP A 221 -10.06 -27.76 -16.48
C ASP A 221 -8.95 -26.86 -15.92
N GLN A 222 -8.36 -26.03 -16.78
CA GLN A 222 -7.20 -25.23 -16.36
C GLN A 222 -7.59 -24.12 -15.38
N ALA A 223 -8.85 -23.68 -15.37
CA ALA A 223 -9.32 -22.68 -14.41
C ALA A 223 -9.37 -23.28 -13.00
N GLU A 224 -9.98 -24.46 -12.86
CA GLU A 224 -10.03 -25.19 -11.58
C GLU A 224 -8.63 -25.51 -11.04
N VAL A 225 -7.75 -26.04 -11.90
CA VAL A 225 -6.37 -26.36 -11.51
C VAL A 225 -5.61 -25.11 -11.08
N LEU A 226 -5.70 -24.02 -11.84
CA LEU A 226 -4.99 -22.79 -11.51
C LEU A 226 -5.50 -22.16 -10.21
N ALA A 227 -6.83 -22.14 -9.98
CA ALA A 227 -7.45 -21.63 -8.77
C ALA A 227 -6.84 -22.25 -7.50
N GLY A 228 -6.62 -23.57 -7.53
CA GLY A 228 -5.95 -24.30 -6.45
C GLY A 228 -4.49 -23.90 -6.27
N LEU A 229 -3.74 -23.75 -7.37
CA LEU A 229 -2.29 -23.43 -7.34
C LEU A 229 -1.99 -21.99 -6.88
N ILE A 230 -2.89 -21.03 -7.13
CA ILE A 230 -2.71 -19.62 -6.76
C ILE A 230 -3.49 -19.21 -5.50
N GLY A 231 -4.22 -20.16 -4.88
CA GLY A 231 -5.02 -19.90 -3.68
C GLY A 231 -6.17 -18.91 -3.89
N MET A 232 -6.79 -18.91 -5.08
CA MET A 232 -7.91 -18.02 -5.42
C MET A 232 -9.14 -18.85 -5.82
N PRO A 233 -9.97 -19.28 -4.85
CA PRO A 233 -11.08 -20.17 -5.11
C PRO A 233 -12.28 -19.49 -5.80
N ASN A 234 -12.37 -18.16 -5.76
CA ASN A 234 -13.42 -17.42 -6.46
C ASN A 234 -12.96 -17.13 -7.88
N TYR A 235 -13.59 -17.75 -8.88
CA TYR A 235 -13.25 -17.51 -10.27
C TYR A 235 -14.43 -17.63 -11.22
N VAL A 236 -14.32 -16.94 -12.36
CA VAL A 236 -15.31 -16.93 -13.44
C VAL A 236 -14.61 -17.09 -14.78
N PHE A 237 -14.95 -18.14 -15.51
CA PHE A 237 -14.49 -18.36 -16.88
C PHE A 237 -15.47 -17.71 -17.88
N ALA A 238 -14.94 -16.91 -18.80
CA ALA A 238 -15.67 -16.37 -19.94
C ALA A 238 -15.13 -17.00 -21.24
N PRO A 239 -15.96 -17.69 -22.04
CA PRO A 239 -15.52 -18.28 -23.29
C PRO A 239 -15.30 -17.21 -24.37
N SER A 240 -14.28 -17.38 -25.21
CA SER A 240 -14.19 -16.77 -26.54
C SER A 240 -14.71 -17.74 -27.61
N ILE A 241 -14.45 -19.04 -27.43
CA ILE A 241 -14.94 -20.12 -28.27
C ILE A 241 -15.67 -21.13 -27.38
N ALA A 242 -17.00 -21.18 -27.50
CA ALA A 242 -17.85 -22.01 -26.65
C ALA A 242 -17.80 -23.52 -26.99
N ALA A 243 -17.35 -23.87 -28.19
CA ALA A 243 -17.13 -25.24 -28.64
C ALA A 243 -15.78 -25.34 -29.34
N TYR A 244 -14.77 -25.82 -28.61
CA TYR A 244 -13.39 -25.90 -29.07
C TYR A 244 -12.77 -27.22 -28.63
N GLN A 245 -12.48 -28.11 -29.59
CA GLN A 245 -11.82 -29.39 -29.32
C GLN A 245 -12.48 -30.21 -28.19
N GLY A 246 -13.81 -30.31 -28.21
CA GLY A 246 -14.60 -31.02 -27.18
C GLY A 246 -14.79 -30.25 -25.87
N GLY A 247 -14.14 -29.10 -25.70
CA GLY A 247 -14.24 -28.23 -24.53
C GLY A 247 -14.48 -26.76 -24.92
N GLN A 248 -13.90 -25.85 -24.15
CA GLN A 248 -14.03 -24.40 -24.35
C GLN A 248 -12.66 -23.70 -24.27
N TYR A 249 -12.57 -22.54 -24.91
CA TYR A 249 -11.39 -21.67 -24.86
C TYR A 249 -11.81 -20.24 -24.54
N GLY A 250 -11.03 -19.54 -23.73
CA GLY A 250 -11.38 -18.18 -23.30
C GLY A 250 -10.44 -17.56 -22.27
N ALA A 251 -11.00 -16.79 -21.35
CA ALA A 251 -10.27 -16.12 -20.28
C ALA A 251 -10.96 -16.34 -18.93
N THR A 252 -10.18 -16.31 -17.85
CA THR A 252 -10.69 -16.51 -16.49
C THR A 252 -10.30 -15.35 -15.60
N VAL A 253 -11.26 -14.85 -14.83
CA VAL A 253 -11.03 -13.92 -13.72
C VAL A 253 -10.94 -14.72 -12.43
N PHE A 254 -9.90 -14.50 -11.64
CA PHE A 254 -9.70 -15.06 -10.31
C PHE A 254 -9.67 -13.94 -9.27
N SER A 255 -10.19 -14.21 -8.08
CA SER A 255 -10.18 -13.25 -6.98
C SER A 255 -10.01 -13.91 -5.62
N LYS A 256 -9.25 -13.25 -4.74
CA LYS A 256 -9.28 -13.55 -3.29
C LYS A 256 -10.59 -13.10 -2.65
N TYR A 257 -11.26 -12.10 -3.24
CA TYR A 257 -12.51 -11.55 -2.74
C TYR A 257 -13.72 -12.36 -3.22
N PRO A 258 -14.79 -12.49 -2.40
CA PRO A 258 -16.03 -13.12 -2.83
C PRO A 258 -16.64 -12.43 -4.06
N ILE A 259 -17.05 -13.24 -5.04
CA ILE A 259 -17.81 -12.79 -6.21
C ILE A 259 -19.29 -12.81 -5.83
N VAL A 260 -19.92 -11.64 -5.74
CA VAL A 260 -21.33 -11.50 -5.35
C VAL A 260 -22.28 -11.39 -6.55
N LYS A 261 -21.74 -11.03 -7.72
CA LYS A 261 -22.45 -11.04 -9.00
C LYS A 261 -21.45 -11.31 -10.13
N GLN A 262 -21.88 -12.05 -11.15
CA GLN A 262 -21.06 -12.31 -12.33
C GLN A 262 -21.89 -12.31 -13.61
N GLU A 263 -21.29 -11.83 -14.70
CA GLU A 263 -21.83 -11.88 -16.06
C GLU A 263 -20.68 -12.19 -17.03
N THR A 264 -20.93 -13.02 -18.04
CA THR A 264 -19.94 -13.37 -19.06
C THR A 264 -20.51 -13.16 -20.45
N PHE A 265 -19.69 -12.63 -21.35
CA PHE A 265 -20.08 -12.27 -22.70
C PHE A 265 -19.06 -12.76 -23.72
N ILE A 266 -19.55 -13.05 -24.93
CA ILE A 266 -18.73 -13.32 -26.10
C ILE A 266 -18.83 -12.10 -27.01
N LEU A 267 -17.79 -11.27 -27.04
CA LEU A 267 -17.72 -10.04 -27.82
C LEU A 267 -17.70 -10.34 -29.33
N PRO A 268 -18.56 -9.67 -30.12
CA PRO A 268 -18.76 -9.96 -31.54
C PRO A 268 -17.57 -9.51 -32.38
N THR A 269 -17.37 -10.18 -33.51
CA THR A 269 -16.27 -9.91 -34.46
C THR A 269 -16.78 -9.35 -35.79
N GLY A 270 -18.10 -9.32 -36.00
CA GLY A 270 -18.71 -9.07 -37.31
C GLY A 270 -18.47 -10.19 -38.34
N ASN A 271 -17.70 -11.23 -37.99
CA ASN A 271 -17.36 -12.36 -38.86
C ASN A 271 -17.31 -13.65 -38.04
N THR A 272 -18.17 -14.63 -38.36
CA THR A 272 -18.28 -15.90 -37.62
C THR A 272 -17.03 -16.77 -37.64
N ASN A 273 -16.09 -16.52 -38.56
CA ASN A 273 -14.88 -17.32 -38.74
C ASN A 273 -13.64 -16.76 -38.01
N VAL A 274 -13.80 -15.66 -37.28
CA VAL A 274 -12.73 -15.04 -36.50
C VAL A 274 -12.96 -15.30 -35.01
N GLU A 275 -11.89 -15.52 -34.26
CA GLU A 275 -11.99 -15.68 -32.80
C GLU A 275 -12.63 -14.44 -32.17
N LYS A 276 -13.66 -14.70 -31.36
CA LYS A 276 -14.42 -13.71 -30.60
C LYS A 276 -13.67 -13.29 -29.33
N GLY A 277 -14.10 -12.22 -28.68
CA GLY A 277 -13.44 -11.76 -27.45
C GLY A 277 -14.17 -12.29 -26.21
N PRO A 278 -13.51 -12.90 -25.22
CA PRO A 278 -14.15 -13.20 -23.95
C PRO A 278 -14.27 -11.92 -23.13
N LEU A 279 -15.38 -11.72 -22.42
CA LEU A 279 -15.51 -10.68 -21.40
C LEU A 279 -16.17 -11.27 -20.15
N ALA A 280 -15.47 -11.25 -19.03
CA ALA A 280 -16.04 -11.51 -17.72
C ALA A 280 -16.24 -10.18 -16.99
N VAL A 281 -17.39 -9.98 -16.35
CA VAL A 281 -17.66 -8.85 -15.46
C VAL A 281 -18.10 -9.42 -14.11
N VAL A 282 -17.36 -9.11 -13.05
CA VAL A 282 -17.64 -9.60 -11.69
C VAL A 282 -17.77 -8.43 -10.72
N GLU A 283 -18.75 -8.51 -9.83
CA GLU A 283 -18.85 -7.64 -8.67
C GLU A 283 -18.20 -8.35 -7.48
N LEU A 284 -17.18 -7.71 -6.90
CA LEU A 284 -16.35 -8.26 -5.81
C LEU A 284 -16.68 -7.54 -4.51
N GLN A 285 -16.94 -8.30 -3.44
CA GLN A 285 -17.05 -7.75 -2.08
C GLN A 285 -15.65 -7.63 -1.47
N VAL A 286 -15.07 -6.44 -1.49
CA VAL A 286 -13.66 -6.24 -1.12
C VAL A 286 -13.44 -6.01 0.38
N ASN A 287 -14.47 -5.55 1.10
CA ASN A 287 -14.60 -5.53 2.56
C ASN A 287 -16.08 -5.48 2.95
N ASP A 288 -16.42 -5.40 4.23
CA ASP A 288 -17.82 -5.43 4.71
C ASP A 288 -18.76 -4.37 4.11
N SER A 289 -18.21 -3.26 3.61
CA SER A 289 -18.96 -2.09 3.16
C SER A 289 -18.78 -1.71 1.70
N GLN A 290 -17.75 -2.23 1.02
CA GLN A 290 -17.37 -1.79 -0.31
C GLN A 290 -17.39 -2.94 -1.33
N LYS A 291 -17.89 -2.60 -2.52
CA LYS A 291 -17.87 -3.47 -3.70
C LYS A 291 -17.18 -2.75 -4.85
N ILE A 292 -16.51 -3.52 -5.70
CA ILE A 292 -15.97 -3.03 -6.97
C ILE A 292 -16.43 -3.90 -8.12
N ILE A 293 -16.44 -3.34 -9.31
CA ILE A 293 -16.59 -4.09 -10.55
C ILE A 293 -15.20 -4.37 -11.12
N PHE A 294 -14.91 -5.63 -11.39
CA PHE A 294 -13.74 -6.02 -12.18
C PHE A 294 -14.19 -6.65 -13.48
N ALA A 295 -13.62 -6.18 -14.59
CA ALA A 295 -13.86 -6.75 -15.90
C ALA A 295 -12.54 -7.23 -16.52
N GLY A 296 -12.58 -8.40 -17.15
CA GLY A 296 -11.43 -9.01 -17.81
C GLY A 296 -11.73 -9.39 -19.25
N THR A 297 -10.87 -9.02 -20.20
CA THR A 297 -11.08 -9.27 -21.63
C THR A 297 -9.82 -9.66 -22.43
N HIS A 298 -10.03 -10.19 -23.63
CA HIS A 298 -9.00 -10.40 -24.65
C HIS A 298 -9.55 -9.99 -26.02
N LEU A 299 -9.16 -8.81 -26.49
CA LEU A 299 -9.60 -8.29 -27.79
C LEU A 299 -8.72 -8.77 -28.94
N ASN A 300 -9.29 -8.79 -30.13
CA ASN A 300 -8.64 -9.26 -31.33
C ASN A 300 -7.48 -8.34 -31.78
N ALA A 301 -6.45 -8.91 -32.40
CA ALA A 301 -5.32 -8.16 -32.92
C ALA A 301 -5.66 -7.33 -34.17
N THR A 302 -6.62 -7.79 -34.98
CA THR A 302 -7.08 -7.09 -36.18
C THR A 302 -7.96 -5.90 -35.80
N VAL A 303 -7.55 -4.68 -36.20
CA VAL A 303 -8.22 -3.41 -35.89
C VAL A 303 -9.72 -3.46 -36.19
N ALA A 304 -10.12 -3.84 -37.41
CA ALA A 304 -11.52 -3.84 -37.82
C ALA A 304 -12.40 -4.77 -36.96
N VAL A 305 -11.85 -5.90 -36.51
CA VAL A 305 -12.55 -6.85 -35.62
C VAL A 305 -12.62 -6.29 -34.20
N ARG A 306 -11.50 -5.73 -33.74
CA ARG A 306 -11.39 -5.09 -32.43
C ARG A 306 -12.36 -3.92 -32.27
N ASP A 307 -12.57 -3.12 -33.31
CA ASP A 307 -13.49 -1.97 -33.25
C ASP A 307 -14.95 -2.42 -33.03
N VAL A 308 -15.36 -3.54 -33.63
CA VAL A 308 -16.68 -4.16 -33.38
C VAL A 308 -16.77 -4.67 -31.94
N GLN A 309 -15.71 -5.31 -31.43
CA GLN A 309 -15.66 -5.77 -30.04
C GLN A 309 -15.68 -4.59 -29.05
N LEU A 310 -14.97 -3.51 -29.37
CA LEU A 310 -14.87 -2.32 -28.54
C LEU A 310 -16.22 -1.62 -28.38
N ALA A 311 -17.00 -1.52 -29.46
CA ALA A 311 -18.34 -0.93 -29.40
C ALA A 311 -19.24 -1.69 -28.39
N GLU A 312 -19.20 -3.03 -28.42
CA GLU A 312 -19.97 -3.86 -27.50
C GLU A 312 -19.40 -3.84 -26.07
N LEU A 313 -18.08 -3.84 -25.92
CA LEU A 313 -17.41 -3.69 -24.62
C LEU A 313 -17.83 -2.38 -23.94
N ILE A 314 -17.86 -1.27 -24.68
CA ILE A 314 -18.34 0.02 -24.16
C ILE A 314 -19.81 -0.09 -23.77
N ARG A 315 -20.68 -0.62 -24.63
CA ARG A 315 -22.11 -0.78 -24.34
C ARG A 315 -22.35 -1.56 -23.02
N ILE A 316 -21.60 -2.64 -22.81
CA ILE A 316 -21.72 -3.48 -21.60
C ILE A 316 -21.19 -2.74 -20.37
N THR A 317 -19.99 -2.16 -20.46
CA THR A 317 -19.34 -1.49 -19.32
C THR A 317 -20.04 -0.20 -18.88
N GLU A 318 -20.77 0.47 -19.77
CA GLU A 318 -21.61 1.63 -19.42
C GLU A 318 -22.73 1.30 -18.42
N ASN A 319 -23.18 0.04 -18.33
CA ASN A 319 -24.15 -0.39 -17.31
C ASN A 319 -23.60 -0.32 -15.88
N TYR A 320 -22.28 -0.13 -15.73
CA TYR A 320 -21.55 -0.13 -14.47
C TYR A 320 -20.84 1.20 -14.18
N LYS A 321 -21.07 2.23 -14.99
CA LYS A 321 -20.32 3.50 -14.98
C LYS A 321 -20.35 4.26 -13.64
N ASP A 322 -21.37 4.01 -12.82
CA ASP A 322 -21.57 4.67 -11.52
C ASP A 322 -20.94 3.88 -10.34
N LYS A 323 -20.19 2.81 -10.63
CA LYS A 323 -19.49 1.98 -9.62
C LYS A 323 -17.97 2.10 -9.79
N PRO A 324 -17.17 1.94 -8.71
CA PRO A 324 -15.72 1.75 -8.81
C PRO A 324 -15.43 0.54 -9.72
N MET A 325 -14.82 0.80 -10.88
CA MET A 325 -14.64 -0.23 -11.91
C MET A 325 -13.20 -0.28 -12.42
N ILE A 326 -12.69 -1.50 -12.54
CA ILE A 326 -11.39 -1.81 -13.14
C ILE A 326 -11.61 -2.73 -14.34
N LEU A 327 -10.91 -2.45 -15.43
CA LEU A 327 -10.93 -3.26 -16.65
C LEU A 327 -9.48 -3.63 -17.03
N ALA A 328 -9.22 -4.93 -17.15
CA ALA A 328 -7.91 -5.48 -17.49
C ALA A 328 -8.01 -6.35 -18.75
N GLY A 329 -6.93 -6.45 -19.53
CA GLY A 329 -6.93 -7.35 -20.68
C GLY A 329 -5.81 -7.16 -21.69
N ASN A 330 -5.82 -8.03 -22.70
CA ASN A 330 -5.22 -7.71 -23.99
C ASN A 330 -6.18 -6.81 -24.75
N PHE A 331 -5.77 -5.60 -25.08
CA PHE A 331 -6.53 -4.75 -25.98
C PHE A 331 -5.92 -4.67 -27.37
N ASN A 332 -4.73 -5.26 -27.59
CA ASN A 332 -4.02 -5.20 -28.87
C ASN A 332 -3.93 -3.76 -29.45
N ASP A 333 -3.73 -2.79 -28.55
CA ASP A 333 -3.55 -1.38 -28.87
C ASP A 333 -2.54 -0.75 -27.90
N ARG A 334 -2.17 0.51 -28.11
CA ARG A 334 -1.11 1.21 -27.36
C ARG A 334 -1.62 2.37 -26.50
N PRO A 335 -1.34 2.43 -25.18
CA PRO A 335 -1.43 3.66 -24.42
C PRO A 335 -0.25 4.60 -24.75
N VAL A 336 -0.37 5.92 -24.70
CA VAL A 336 -1.58 6.74 -24.46
C VAL A 336 -2.20 7.26 -25.76
N ASN A 337 -1.78 6.76 -26.92
CA ASN A 337 -2.10 7.35 -28.24
C ASN A 337 -2.82 6.40 -29.20
N GLY A 338 -3.18 5.20 -28.77
CA GLY A 338 -3.91 4.20 -29.56
C GLY A 338 -5.38 4.58 -29.75
N PRO A 339 -6.03 4.24 -30.88
CA PRO A 339 -7.43 4.56 -31.12
C PRO A 339 -8.40 4.04 -30.03
N LEU A 340 -8.19 2.81 -29.54
CA LEU A 340 -8.98 2.23 -28.46
C LEU A 340 -8.73 3.01 -27.17
N TYR A 341 -7.45 3.31 -26.88
CA TYR A 341 -7.09 4.07 -25.69
C TYR A 341 -7.84 5.42 -25.64
N LEU A 342 -7.78 6.18 -26.72
CA LEU A 342 -8.41 7.50 -26.84
C LEU A 342 -9.94 7.41 -26.75
N THR A 343 -10.52 6.37 -27.36
CA THR A 343 -11.97 6.12 -27.30
C THR A 343 -12.42 5.85 -25.87
N MET A 344 -11.70 4.99 -25.14
CA MET A 344 -12.00 4.65 -23.75
C MET A 344 -11.77 5.86 -22.83
N ALA A 345 -10.72 6.65 -23.06
CA ALA A 345 -10.48 7.91 -22.34
C ALA A 345 -11.64 8.90 -22.51
N GLY A 346 -12.18 9.03 -23.74
CA GLY A 346 -13.38 9.82 -24.02
C GLY A 346 -14.66 9.28 -23.39
N LYS A 347 -14.61 8.10 -22.77
CA LYS A 347 -15.66 7.52 -21.94
C LYS A 347 -15.25 7.50 -20.46
N ASN A 348 -14.43 8.44 -20.00
CA ASN A 348 -13.99 8.58 -18.59
C ASN A 348 -13.19 7.41 -18.03
N TRP A 349 -12.63 6.53 -18.87
CA TRP A 349 -11.61 5.59 -18.40
C TRP A 349 -10.28 6.31 -18.19
N GLU A 350 -9.67 6.07 -17.05
CA GLU A 350 -8.35 6.54 -16.68
C GLU A 350 -7.35 5.40 -16.69
N TYR A 351 -6.08 5.77 -16.77
CA TYR A 351 -4.97 4.83 -16.93
C TYR A 351 -3.92 5.09 -15.85
N PRO A 352 -3.29 4.03 -15.34
CA PRO A 352 -2.38 4.13 -14.20
C PRO A 352 -0.98 4.67 -14.58
N CYS A 353 -0.74 4.97 -15.86
CA CYS A 353 0.51 5.49 -16.38
C CYS A 353 0.27 6.51 -17.50
N THR A 354 1.09 7.56 -17.53
CA THR A 354 1.20 8.50 -18.65
C THR A 354 2.34 8.12 -19.60
N THR A 355 3.42 7.57 -19.04
CA THR A 355 4.50 6.88 -19.75
C THR A 355 4.51 5.43 -19.31
N CYS A 356 3.83 4.57 -20.08
CA CYS A 356 3.69 3.16 -19.74
C CYS A 356 4.92 2.36 -20.19
N PRO A 357 5.42 1.39 -19.41
CA PRO A 357 6.39 0.40 -19.88
C PRO A 357 5.78 -0.56 -20.92
N ALA A 358 6.57 -0.92 -21.93
CA ALA A 358 6.22 -1.93 -22.92
C ALA A 358 6.16 -3.33 -22.27
N ASN A 359 5.33 -4.21 -22.82
CA ASN A 359 5.11 -5.57 -22.28
C ASN A 359 5.13 -6.67 -23.34
N THR A 360 5.46 -6.35 -24.59
CA THR A 360 5.60 -7.36 -25.64
C THR A 360 6.57 -6.88 -26.74
N PRO A 361 7.30 -7.79 -27.43
CA PRO A 361 7.46 -9.21 -27.10
C PRO A 361 8.28 -9.41 -25.82
N ILE A 362 8.10 -10.54 -25.14
CA ILE A 362 8.74 -10.88 -23.86
C ILE A 362 10.27 -10.63 -23.83
N ALA A 363 10.99 -10.99 -24.89
CA ALA A 363 12.46 -10.92 -24.94
C ALA A 363 12.99 -9.48 -25.00
N THR A 364 12.31 -8.61 -25.77
CA THR A 364 12.67 -7.20 -25.93
C THR A 364 11.40 -6.38 -26.00
N PRO A 365 10.79 -6.04 -24.85
CA PRO A 365 9.52 -5.32 -24.82
C PRO A 365 9.66 -3.93 -25.42
N VAL A 366 9.01 -3.71 -26.56
CA VAL A 366 8.98 -2.42 -27.28
C VAL A 366 7.57 -1.99 -27.68
N ASN A 367 6.60 -2.89 -27.53
CA ASN A 367 5.19 -2.69 -27.84
C ASN A 367 4.32 -2.92 -26.60
N TYR A 368 3.06 -2.52 -26.75
CA TYR A 368 2.02 -2.62 -25.74
C TYR A 368 0.88 -3.44 -26.30
N SER A 369 0.27 -4.26 -25.46
CA SER A 369 -0.99 -4.92 -25.80
C SER A 369 -1.84 -5.17 -24.56
N ASP A 370 -1.18 -5.49 -23.45
CA ASP A 370 -1.81 -5.59 -22.14
C ASP A 370 -1.85 -4.23 -21.43
N PHE A 371 -2.97 -3.91 -20.78
CA PHE A 371 -3.03 -2.82 -19.80
C PHE A 371 -4.19 -3.02 -18.83
N ILE A 372 -4.17 -2.22 -17.76
CA ILE A 372 -5.22 -2.11 -16.78
C ILE A 372 -5.69 -0.66 -16.81
N MET A 373 -6.99 -0.44 -16.89
CA MET A 373 -7.64 0.87 -16.83
C MET A 373 -8.71 0.85 -15.74
N TYR A 374 -9.15 2.02 -15.32
CA TYR A 374 -10.14 2.17 -14.26
C TYR A 374 -11.06 3.36 -14.51
N ARG A 375 -12.22 3.36 -13.86
CA ARG A 375 -13.16 4.49 -13.84
C ARG A 375 -13.36 4.95 -12.40
N THR A 376 -14.03 6.09 -12.24
CA THR A 376 -14.36 6.71 -10.94
C THR A 376 -13.11 6.99 -10.08
N SER A 377 -12.20 7.82 -10.60
CA SER A 377 -10.91 8.15 -9.98
C SER A 377 -10.96 8.77 -8.60
N GLN A 378 -12.11 9.28 -8.15
CA GLN A 378 -12.22 9.73 -6.76
C GLN A 378 -12.14 8.57 -5.76
N ASP A 379 -12.48 7.34 -6.18
CA ASP A 379 -12.46 6.17 -5.31
C ASP A 379 -11.12 5.44 -5.35
N PHE A 380 -10.38 5.56 -6.45
CA PHE A 380 -9.08 4.90 -6.61
C PHE A 380 -7.90 5.86 -6.54
N LYS A 381 -6.87 5.50 -5.77
CA LYS A 381 -5.51 6.03 -5.94
C LYS A 381 -4.59 4.95 -6.49
N ILE A 382 -3.78 5.31 -7.47
CA ILE A 382 -2.74 4.43 -8.00
C ILE A 382 -1.51 4.53 -7.11
N LEU A 383 -1.08 3.39 -6.57
CA LEU A 383 0.16 3.26 -5.80
C LEU A 383 1.34 2.85 -6.70
N GLY A 384 1.06 2.15 -7.80
CA GLY A 384 2.08 1.77 -8.76
C GLY A 384 1.54 1.03 -9.97
N TYR A 385 2.30 1.10 -11.08
CA TYR A 385 2.09 0.36 -12.31
C TYR A 385 3.40 -0.27 -12.74
N THR A 386 3.44 -1.58 -12.92
CA THR A 386 4.66 -2.30 -13.30
C THR A 386 4.36 -3.39 -14.33
N VAL A 387 5.42 -3.79 -15.04
CA VAL A 387 5.42 -4.94 -15.95
C VAL A 387 6.35 -5.99 -15.35
N GLY A 388 5.89 -7.24 -15.29
CA GLY A 388 6.68 -8.36 -14.79
C GLY A 388 7.87 -8.68 -15.70
N THR A 389 8.78 -9.54 -15.26
CA THR A 389 10.00 -9.90 -16.00
C THR A 389 9.98 -11.31 -16.59
N ALA A 390 8.97 -12.11 -16.28
CA ALA A 390 8.81 -13.48 -16.75
C ALA A 390 7.37 -13.76 -17.17
N SER A 391 7.19 -14.61 -18.19
CA SER A 391 5.89 -15.03 -18.70
C SER A 391 5.99 -16.39 -19.41
N THR A 392 4.88 -17.13 -19.45
CA THR A 392 4.69 -18.29 -20.33
C THR A 392 4.09 -17.89 -21.68
N SER A 393 3.70 -16.62 -21.84
CA SER A 393 3.18 -16.04 -23.08
C SER A 393 4.20 -15.11 -23.73
N ALA A 394 3.94 -14.70 -24.98
CA ALA A 394 4.69 -13.63 -25.65
C ALA A 394 4.55 -12.26 -24.96
N HIS A 395 3.60 -12.13 -24.03
CA HIS A 395 3.30 -10.90 -23.29
C HIS A 395 3.73 -11.02 -21.84
N LEU A 396 4.41 -10.01 -21.32
CA LEU A 396 4.73 -9.88 -19.91
C LEU A 396 3.49 -9.52 -19.08
N PRO A 397 3.39 -9.97 -17.82
CA PRO A 397 2.29 -9.62 -16.95
C PRO A 397 2.25 -8.11 -16.66
N VAL A 398 1.07 -7.53 -16.59
CA VAL A 398 0.86 -6.13 -16.19
C VAL A 398 0.24 -6.08 -14.79
N ILE A 399 0.84 -5.30 -13.90
CA ILE A 399 0.45 -5.19 -12.51
C ILE A 399 0.05 -3.73 -12.23
N THR A 400 -1.08 -3.54 -11.55
CA THR A 400 -1.43 -2.23 -10.98
C THR A 400 -1.82 -2.39 -9.52
N GLN A 401 -1.26 -1.55 -8.66
CA GLN A 401 -1.61 -1.47 -7.26
C GLN A 401 -2.51 -0.27 -7.03
N PHE A 402 -3.67 -0.51 -6.42
CA PHE A 402 -4.69 0.48 -6.12
C PHE A 402 -4.83 0.64 -4.62
N THR A 403 -5.25 1.82 -4.18
CA THR A 403 -6.00 2.02 -2.95
C THR A 403 -7.42 2.39 -3.33
N LEU A 404 -8.41 1.62 -2.87
CA LEU A 404 -9.82 1.99 -2.91
C LEU A 404 -10.17 2.71 -1.61
N TYR A 405 -10.62 3.94 -1.69
CA TYR A 405 -11.05 4.71 -0.53
C TYR A 405 -12.53 4.48 -0.21
N LYS A 406 -12.87 4.56 1.07
CA LYS A 406 -14.25 4.61 1.58
C LYS A 406 -14.93 5.92 1.27
#